data_AF-A0A0T6W2S7-F1
#
_entry.id   AF-A0A0T6W2S7-F1
#
_cell.length_a   1.000
_cell.length_b   1.000
_cell.length_c   1.000
_cell.angle_alpha   90.00
_cell.angle_beta   90.00
_cell.angle_gamma   90.00
#
_symmetry.space_group_name_H-M   'P 1'
#
loop_
_entity.id
_entity.type
_entity.pdbx_description
1 polymer ?
#
loop_
_entity_poly.entity_id
_entity_poly.type
_entity_poly.pdbx_seq_one_letter_code
_entity_poly.pdbx_strand_id
1 'polypeptide(L)'
;MAHNNTVFSQLLKLVPRHEFEVLANQHHAGRKLRKMTRRSQFVAMATAQLSGRSSLRDMVSNLSAQAAKLYHLGVALVSRSSLARINEQQPYTLYEQLVGKLLARNRPA
;
A
#
# COMPACT_ATOMS: atom_id res chain seq x y z
N MET A 1 -5.21 -12.04 -21.79
CA MET A 1 -5.99 -10.85 -21.39
C MET A 1 -5.08 -9.64 -21.38
N ALA A 2 -5.44 -8.57 -22.08
CA ALA A 2 -4.60 -7.38 -22.20
C ALA A 2 -4.28 -6.79 -20.81
N HIS A 3 -3.02 -6.46 -20.58
CA HIS A 3 -2.53 -5.90 -19.33
C HIS A 3 -3.09 -4.48 -19.15
N ASN A 4 -4.29 -4.36 -18.57
CA ASN A 4 -4.93 -3.07 -18.31
C ASN A 4 -4.19 -2.32 -17.20
N ASN A 5 -3.26 -1.45 -17.61
CA ASN A 5 -2.47 -0.62 -16.70
C ASN A 5 -3.34 0.53 -16.20
N THR A 6 -3.89 0.41 -14.98
CA THR A 6 -4.71 1.48 -14.38
C THR A 6 -3.88 2.73 -14.14
N VAL A 7 -4.50 3.92 -14.11
CA VAL A 7 -3.80 5.16 -13.68
C VAL A 7 -3.19 4.96 -12.29
N PHE A 8 -3.88 4.23 -11.41
CA PHE A 8 -3.35 3.86 -10.11
C PHE A 8 -2.08 2.99 -10.20
N SER A 9 -2.03 2.03 -11.12
CA SER A 9 -0.80 1.26 -11.41
C SER A 9 0.36 2.15 -11.83
N GLN A 10 0.09 3.17 -12.66
CA GLN A 10 1.11 4.15 -13.07
C GLN A 10 1.60 4.98 -11.88
N LEU A 11 0.71 5.43 -11.00
CA LEU A 11 1.09 6.12 -9.76
C LEU A 11 1.94 5.24 -8.85
N LEU A 12 1.61 3.95 -8.71
CA LEU A 12 2.39 3.02 -7.89
C LEU A 12 3.81 2.77 -8.43
N LYS A 13 4.08 3.03 -9.71
CA LYS A 13 5.44 2.95 -10.28
C LYS A 13 6.36 4.05 -9.74
N LEU A 14 5.82 5.16 -9.26
CA LEU A 14 6.60 6.22 -8.61
C LEU A 14 7.20 5.77 -7.29
N VAL A 15 6.68 4.68 -6.69
CA VAL A 15 7.16 4.10 -5.43
C VAL A 15 7.92 2.81 -5.73
N PRO A 16 9.27 2.83 -5.72
CA PRO A 16 10.09 1.67 -6.07
C PRO A 16 9.78 0.50 -5.16
N ARG A 17 9.38 -0.63 -5.75
CA ARG A 17 8.89 -1.79 -4.98
C ARG A 17 9.97 -2.36 -4.07
N HIS A 18 11.17 -2.59 -4.59
CA HIS A 18 12.25 -3.17 -3.79
C HIS A 18 12.62 -2.29 -2.59
N GLU A 19 12.78 -0.99 -2.81
CA GLU A 19 13.07 -0.02 -1.75
C GLU A 19 11.97 0.04 -0.70
N PHE A 20 10.70 0.00 -1.13
CA PHE A 20 9.57 -0.09 -0.21
C PHE A 20 9.62 -1.35 0.65
N GLU A 21 9.91 -2.52 0.07
CA GLU A 21 9.98 -3.79 0.83
C GLU A 21 11.17 -3.80 1.80
N VAL A 22 12.30 -3.20 1.43
CA VAL A 22 13.45 -3.03 2.34
C VAL A 22 13.04 -2.18 3.56
N LEU A 23 12.41 -1.03 3.32
CA LEU A 23 11.87 -0.19 4.41
C LEU A 23 10.79 -0.94 5.22
N ALA A 24 9.93 -1.71 4.57
CA ALA A 24 8.89 -2.50 5.22
C ALA A 24 9.45 -3.50 6.21
N ASN A 25 10.57 -4.14 5.87
CA ASN A 25 11.25 -5.07 6.75
C ASN A 25 12.00 -4.34 7.88
N GLN A 26 12.68 -3.22 7.58
CA GLN A 26 13.41 -2.43 8.57
C GLN A 26 12.49 -1.84 9.65
N HIS A 27 11.31 -1.37 9.26
CA HIS A 27 10.31 -0.76 10.15
C HIS A 27 9.24 -1.75 10.62
N HIS A 28 9.44 -3.06 10.41
CA HIS A 28 8.47 -4.05 10.86
C HIS A 28 8.48 -4.14 12.39
N ALA A 29 7.29 -4.10 12.99
CA ALA A 29 7.11 -4.31 14.42
C ALA A 29 6.25 -5.55 14.70
N GLY A 30 6.65 -6.35 15.70
CA GLY A 30 5.85 -7.47 16.19
C GLY A 30 5.92 -8.73 15.32
N ARG A 31 4.81 -9.47 15.24
CA ARG A 31 4.76 -10.79 14.60
C ARG A 31 4.64 -10.68 13.07
N LYS A 32 5.26 -11.65 12.39
CA LYS A 32 5.17 -11.82 10.93
C LYS A 32 3.72 -11.75 10.44
N LEU A 33 3.53 -10.92 9.42
CA LEU A 33 2.24 -10.77 8.75
C LEU A 33 1.96 -12.00 7.86
N ARG A 34 0.81 -12.65 8.04
CA ARG A 34 0.47 -13.92 7.33
C ARG A 34 -0.46 -13.73 6.15
N LYS A 35 -1.53 -12.95 6.35
CA LYS A 35 -2.61 -12.77 5.35
C LYS A 35 -2.51 -11.48 4.55
N MET A 36 -1.60 -10.59 4.92
CA MET A 36 -1.46 -9.27 4.32
C MET A 36 -0.01 -8.82 4.42
N THR A 37 0.45 -8.00 3.49
CA THR A 37 1.79 -7.41 3.50
C THR A 37 1.72 -5.90 3.77
N ARG A 38 2.86 -5.28 4.11
CA ARG A 38 2.95 -3.82 4.19
C ARG A 38 2.63 -3.17 2.85
N ARG A 39 2.99 -3.81 1.73
CA ARG A 39 2.63 -3.33 0.39
C ARG A 39 1.13 -3.37 0.15
N SER A 40 0.44 -4.44 0.53
CA SER A 40 -1.02 -4.52 0.44
C SER A 40 -1.70 -3.42 1.25
N GLN A 41 -1.23 -3.16 2.47
CA GLN A 41 -1.77 -2.10 3.30
C GLN A 41 -1.46 -0.71 2.72
N PHE A 42 -0.27 -0.47 2.20
CA PHE A 42 0.05 0.77 1.49
C PHE A 42 -0.88 1.01 0.30
N VAL A 43 -1.11 0.00 -0.53
CA VAL A 43 -2.03 0.11 -1.68
C VAL A 43 -3.45 0.41 -1.20
N ALA A 44 -3.94 -0.29 -0.17
CA ALA A 44 -5.26 -0.03 0.39
C ALA A 44 -5.40 1.42 0.86
N MET A 45 -4.43 1.92 1.62
CA MET A 45 -4.43 3.29 2.15
C MET A 45 -4.29 4.32 1.02
N ALA A 46 -3.44 4.09 0.02
CA ALA A 46 -3.27 4.99 -1.12
C ALA A 46 -4.56 5.09 -1.95
N THR A 47 -5.23 3.96 -2.23
CA THR A 47 -6.54 3.95 -2.91
C THR A 47 -7.58 4.74 -2.11
N ALA A 48 -7.59 4.58 -0.78
CA ALA A 48 -8.53 5.30 0.07
C ALA A 48 -8.32 6.82 0.02
N GLN A 49 -7.08 7.26 0.19
CA GLN A 49 -6.70 8.68 0.14
C GLN A 49 -7.04 9.30 -1.22
N LEU A 50 -6.63 8.66 -2.32
CA LEU A 50 -6.89 9.16 -3.68
C LEU A 50 -8.37 9.17 -4.06
N SER A 51 -9.19 8.40 -3.37
CA SER A 51 -10.63 8.33 -3.64
C SER A 51 -11.50 9.01 -2.58
N GLY A 52 -10.89 9.74 -1.63
CA GLY A 52 -11.60 10.46 -0.58
C GLY A 52 -12.33 9.55 0.43
N ARG A 53 -11.92 8.29 0.56
CA ARG A 53 -12.55 7.31 1.47
C ARG A 53 -11.86 7.31 2.82
N SER A 54 -12.63 7.51 3.89
CA SER A 54 -12.14 7.51 5.28
C SER A 54 -12.58 6.28 6.09
N SER A 55 -13.60 5.54 5.64
CA SER A 55 -14.11 4.36 6.35
C SER A 55 -13.35 3.10 5.97
N LEU A 56 -12.82 2.38 6.97
CA LEU A 56 -12.18 1.06 6.75
C LEU A 56 -13.15 0.04 6.13
N ARG A 57 -14.44 0.13 6.44
CA ARG A 57 -15.46 -0.77 5.87
C ARG A 57 -15.66 -0.48 4.38
N ASP A 58 -15.83 0.80 4.04
CA ASP A 58 -15.99 1.23 2.65
C ASP A 58 -14.74 0.91 1.82
N MET A 59 -13.55 1.18 2.37
CA MET A 59 -12.27 0.85 1.75
C MET A 59 -12.16 -0.63 1.39
N VAL A 60 -12.45 -1.53 2.36
CA VAL A 60 -12.37 -2.98 2.13
C VAL A 60 -13.43 -3.45 1.14
N SER A 61 -14.65 -2.93 1.21
CA SER A 61 -15.71 -3.25 0.24
C SER A 61 -15.30 -2.83 -1.19
N ASN A 62 -14.77 -1.62 -1.34
CA ASN A 62 -14.33 -1.08 -2.62
C ASN A 62 -13.18 -1.90 -3.23
N LEU A 63 -12.15 -2.20 -2.42
CA LEU A 63 -11.03 -3.04 -2.84
C LEU A 63 -11.49 -4.46 -3.23
N SER A 64 -12.46 -5.02 -2.48
CA SER A 64 -13.01 -6.35 -2.77
C SER A 64 -13.75 -6.37 -4.11
N ALA A 65 -14.53 -5.33 -4.41
CA ALA A 65 -15.21 -5.18 -5.70
C ALA A 65 -14.22 -5.06 -6.89
N GLN A 66 -12.95 -4.73 -6.62
CA GLN A 66 -11.90 -4.54 -7.63
C GLN A 66 -10.79 -5.59 -7.53
N ALA A 67 -11.03 -6.71 -6.83
CA ALA A 67 -10.02 -7.72 -6.52
C ALA A 67 -9.25 -8.21 -7.76
N ALA A 68 -9.93 -8.39 -8.91
CA ALA A 68 -9.30 -8.79 -10.17
C ALA A 68 -8.24 -7.78 -10.65
N LYS A 69 -8.50 -6.47 -10.50
CA LYS A 69 -7.54 -5.42 -10.86
C LYS A 69 -6.38 -5.35 -9.85
N LEU A 70 -6.66 -5.57 -8.56
CA LEU A 70 -5.64 -5.57 -7.50
C LEU A 70 -4.68 -6.76 -7.59
N TYR A 71 -5.16 -7.91 -8.06
CA TYR A 71 -4.33 -9.10 -8.27
C TYR A 71 -3.14 -8.78 -9.20
N HIS A 72 -3.40 -8.07 -10.31
CA HIS A 72 -2.36 -7.63 -11.24
C HIS A 72 -1.40 -6.58 -10.65
N LEU A 73 -1.74 -5.95 -9.53
CA LEU A 73 -0.86 -5.02 -8.80
C LEU A 73 -0.02 -5.73 -7.72
N GLY A 74 -0.14 -7.06 -7.60
CA GLY A 74 0.59 -7.84 -6.60
C GLY A 74 0.10 -7.61 -5.17
N VAL A 75 -1.18 -7.26 -5.01
CA VAL A 75 -1.81 -6.96 -3.72
C VAL A 75 -2.70 -8.11 -3.28
N ALA A 76 -2.40 -8.68 -2.11
CA ALA A 76 -3.25 -9.68 -1.48
C ALA A 76 -4.57 -9.06 -0.97
N LEU A 77 -5.63 -9.88 -0.91
CA LEU A 77 -6.94 -9.47 -0.40
C LEU A 77 -6.83 -8.91 1.02
N VAL A 78 -7.52 -7.80 1.27
CA VAL A 78 -7.42 -7.06 2.54
C VAL A 78 -8.69 -7.29 3.36
N SER A 79 -8.58 -7.94 4.52
CA SER A 79 -9.69 -8.01 5.48
C SER A 79 -9.71 -6.75 6.36
N ARG A 80 -10.91 -6.31 6.77
CA ARG A 80 -11.08 -5.16 7.68
C ARG A 80 -10.27 -5.30 8.97
N SER A 81 -10.31 -6.49 9.58
CA SER A 81 -9.55 -6.77 10.82
C SER A 81 -8.05 -6.74 10.61
N SER A 82 -7.54 -7.26 9.49
CA SER A 82 -6.12 -7.21 9.17
C SER A 82 -5.67 -5.78 8.93
N LEU A 83 -6.44 -5.00 8.18
CA LEU A 83 -6.14 -3.60 7.86
C LEU A 83 -6.10 -2.73 9.11
N ALA A 84 -7.13 -2.83 9.96
CA ALA A 84 -7.17 -2.12 11.23
C ALA A 84 -5.94 -2.44 12.09
N ARG A 85 -5.65 -3.74 12.28
CA ARG A 85 -4.51 -4.19 13.08
C ARG A 85 -3.17 -3.72 12.53
N ILE A 86 -2.94 -3.78 11.21
CA ILE A 86 -1.68 -3.29 10.63
C ILE A 86 -1.56 -1.78 10.76
N ASN A 87 -2.64 -1.03 10.55
CA ASN A 87 -2.63 0.43 10.73
C ASN A 87 -2.34 0.84 12.17
N GLU A 88 -2.79 0.04 13.14
CA GLU A 88 -2.54 0.28 14.57
C GLU A 88 -1.13 -0.14 15.00
N GLN A 89 -0.67 -1.33 14.57
CA GLN A 89 0.54 -1.94 15.13
C GLN A 89 1.83 -1.59 14.39
N GLN A 90 1.75 -1.21 13.12
CA GLN A 90 2.96 -0.95 12.33
C GLN A 90 3.27 0.54 12.32
N PRO A 91 4.52 0.94 12.60
CA PRO A 91 4.88 2.33 12.74
C PRO A 91 4.76 3.09 11.41
N TYR A 92 4.48 4.39 11.51
CA TYR A 92 4.40 5.30 10.37
C TYR A 92 5.78 5.68 9.82
N THR A 93 6.87 5.43 10.56
CA THR A 93 8.27 5.78 10.24
C THR A 93 8.73 5.23 8.89
N LEU A 94 8.13 4.12 8.44
CA LEU A 94 8.27 3.63 7.07
C LEU A 94 7.91 4.70 6.03
N TYR A 95 6.76 5.34 6.19
CA TYR A 95 6.26 6.34 5.25
C TYR A 95 7.07 7.63 5.31
N GLU A 96 7.50 8.03 6.50
CA GLU A 96 8.40 9.17 6.69
C GLU A 96 9.71 8.99 5.89
N GLN A 97 10.39 7.85 6.07
CA GLN A 97 11.61 7.57 5.32
C GLN A 97 11.36 7.38 3.83
N LEU A 98 10.25 6.75 3.45
CA LEU A 98 9.87 6.59 2.05
C LEU A 98 9.70 7.95 1.37
N VAL A 99 8.95 8.87 1.99
CA VAL A 99 8.75 10.22 1.47
C VAL A 99 10.08 10.97 1.40
N GLY A 100 10.93 10.89 2.43
CA GLY A 100 12.26 11.50 2.40
C GLY A 100 13.11 11.03 1.20
N LYS A 101 13.11 9.73 0.91
CA LYS A 101 13.79 9.14 -0.25
C LYS A 101 13.20 9.59 -1.59
N LEU A 102 11.88 9.65 -1.69
CA LEU A 102 11.19 10.12 -2.90
C LEU A 102 11.44 11.61 -3.16
N LEU A 103 11.42 12.44 -2.12
CA LEU A 103 11.72 13.88 -2.22
C LEU A 103 13.16 14.11 -2.67
N ALA A 104 14.13 13.41 -2.08
CA ALA A 104 15.54 13.52 -2.46
C ALA A 104 15.76 13.18 -3.94
N ARG A 105 15.02 12.20 -4.49
CA ARG A 105 15.12 11.81 -5.91
C ARG A 105 14.54 12.86 -6.86
N ASN A 106 13.49 13.56 -6.45
CA ASN A 106 12.75 14.49 -7.31
C ASN A 106 13.06 15.96 -6.99
N ARG A 107 14.07 16.23 -6.15
CA ARG A 107 14.49 17.59 -5.86
C ARG A 107 15.21 18.14 -7.10
N PRO A 108 14.76 19.26 -7.69
CA PRO A 108 15.52 19.92 -8.73
C PRO A 108 16.87 20.36 -8.14
N ALA A 109 17.92 20.26 -8.96
CA ALA A 109 19.26 20.72 -8.63
C ALA A 109 19.27 22.24 -8.35
#